data_AF-A0A9D8WR13-F1
#
_entry.id   AF-A0A9D8WR13-F1
#
_cell.length_a   1.000
_cell.length_b   1.000
_cell.length_c   1.000
_cell.angle_alpha   90.00
_cell.angle_beta   90.00
_cell.angle_gamma   90.00
#
_symmetry.space_group_name_H-M   'P 1'
#
loop_
_entity.id
_entity.type
_entity.pdbx_description
1 polymer ?
#
loop_
_entity_poly.entity_id
_entity_poly.type
_entity_poly.pdbx_seq_one_letter_code
_entity_poly.pdbx_strand_id
1 'polypeptide(L)'
;MPLLDEYEYFQNVNPALQWAIFIVGILIIAVGVVSVGVSLWLMYKYIKFNRTTNSANINGRDAARKLLDQNGLQHIAVSTWGSFIFGNSYSHYFNKVRLRRLTQKKKSITALAMAAEKTALAVLDQEDDPDMRTRVRLTPLMYFGPIAFLPLIIIGALIDYILFSFTGVATIIAALVGLSLYAISFVLAIKVLKTEVKAQRRALQMLVDENMVTAEETAMMQELFHIYNIQYVNDIVMACLEMIMRVLNFVADQQDAKAFTRDN
;
A
#
# COMPACT_ATOMS: atom_id res chain seq x y z
N MET A 1 30.86 -8.20 -22.12
CA MET A 1 30.17 -9.28 -22.85
C MET A 1 29.04 -9.89 -21.99
N PRO A 2 28.00 -9.12 -21.58
CA PRO A 2 26.73 -9.70 -21.11
C PRO A 2 25.53 -9.36 -22.02
N LEU A 3 25.70 -8.47 -23.01
CA LEU A 3 24.63 -8.03 -23.92
C LEU A 3 24.33 -9.03 -25.06
N LEU A 4 25.21 -10.02 -25.29
CA LEU A 4 24.99 -11.06 -26.30
C LEU A 4 24.10 -12.19 -25.76
N ASP A 5 24.25 -12.54 -24.48
CA ASP A 5 23.46 -13.60 -23.82
C ASP A 5 21.97 -13.20 -23.68
N GLU A 6 21.68 -11.92 -23.43
CA GLU A 6 20.30 -11.39 -23.40
C GLU A 6 19.61 -11.50 -24.77
N TYR A 7 20.37 -11.43 -25.86
CA TYR A 7 19.85 -11.53 -27.22
C TYR A 7 19.52 -12.99 -27.60
N GLU A 8 20.26 -13.96 -27.05
CA GLU A 8 19.99 -15.40 -27.23
C GLU A 8 18.78 -15.85 -26.37
N TYR A 9 18.63 -15.34 -25.15
CA TYR A 9 17.52 -15.66 -24.24
C TYR A 9 16.13 -15.47 -24.86
N PHE A 10 15.94 -14.43 -25.67
CA PHE A 10 14.64 -14.19 -26.30
C PHE A 10 14.41 -15.01 -27.58
N GLN A 11 15.42 -15.60 -28.22
CA GLN A 11 15.24 -16.32 -29.50
C GLN A 11 14.28 -17.51 -29.38
N ASN A 12 14.27 -18.17 -28.22
CA ASN A 12 13.46 -19.36 -27.97
C ASN A 12 12.06 -19.05 -27.40
N VAL A 13 11.79 -17.78 -27.08
CA VAL A 13 10.53 -17.31 -26.50
C VAL A 13 9.58 -16.92 -27.62
N ASN A 14 8.31 -17.31 -27.53
CA ASN A 14 7.29 -16.98 -28.53
C ASN A 14 7.22 -15.44 -28.75
N PRO A 15 7.20 -14.95 -30.01
CA PRO A 15 7.14 -13.51 -30.31
C PRO A 15 6.01 -12.76 -29.60
N ALA A 16 4.83 -13.37 -29.45
CA ALA A 16 3.71 -12.75 -28.74
C ALA A 16 4.03 -12.48 -27.26
N LEU A 17 4.76 -13.38 -26.61
CA LEU A 17 5.19 -13.23 -25.22
C LEU A 17 6.30 -12.16 -25.09
N GLN A 18 7.24 -12.11 -26.05
CA GLN A 18 8.23 -11.03 -26.11
C GLN A 18 7.57 -9.65 -26.21
N TRP A 19 6.59 -9.50 -27.13
CA TRP A 19 5.82 -8.26 -27.27
C TRP A 19 5.05 -7.92 -25.99
N ALA A 20 4.45 -8.90 -25.32
CA ALA A 20 3.78 -8.67 -24.04
C ALA A 20 4.74 -8.14 -22.97
N ILE A 21 5.92 -8.76 -22.81
CA ILE A 21 6.97 -8.31 -21.87
C ILE A 21 7.40 -6.88 -22.20
N PHE A 22 7.65 -6.59 -23.47
CA PHE A 22 8.06 -5.26 -23.93
C PHE A 22 6.99 -4.19 -23.64
N ILE A 23 5.73 -4.46 -23.98
CA ILE A 23 4.61 -3.55 -23.73
C ILE A 23 4.43 -3.30 -22.23
N VAL A 24 4.43 -4.35 -21.41
CA VAL A 24 4.30 -4.21 -19.96
C VAL A 24 5.49 -3.46 -19.36
N GLY A 25 6.70 -3.69 -19.87
CA GLY A 25 7.89 -2.93 -19.50
C GLY A 25 7.75 -1.42 -19.76
N ILE A 26 7.23 -1.04 -20.93
CA ILE A 26 6.94 0.37 -21.24
C ILE A 26 5.90 0.95 -20.27
N LEU A 27 4.83 0.20 -19.96
CA LEU A 27 3.80 0.64 -19.03
C LEU A 27 4.36 0.83 -17.61
N ILE A 28 5.24 -0.06 -17.14
CA ILE A 28 5.94 0.08 -15.86
C ILE A 28 6.76 1.36 -15.83
N ILE A 29 7.53 1.63 -16.88
CA ILE A 29 8.34 2.86 -16.97
C ILE A 29 7.42 4.09 -16.96
N ALA A 30 6.34 4.09 -17.74
CA ALA A 30 5.40 5.20 -17.81
C ALA A 30 4.72 5.48 -16.46
N VAL A 31 4.16 4.44 -15.82
CA VAL A 31 3.55 4.56 -14.48
C VAL A 31 4.60 4.91 -13.43
N GLY A 32 5.84 4.46 -13.60
CA GLY A 32 6.96 4.76 -12.69
C GLY A 32 7.31 6.24 -12.69
N VAL A 33 7.38 6.84 -13.88
CA VAL A 33 7.58 8.30 -14.02
C VAL A 33 6.44 9.08 -13.36
N VAL A 34 5.18 8.67 -13.58
CA VAL A 34 4.02 9.28 -12.91
C VAL A 34 4.10 9.13 -11.39
N SER A 35 4.46 7.94 -10.90
CA SER A 35 4.57 7.64 -9.47
C SER A 35 5.63 8.49 -8.79
N VAL A 36 6.79 8.70 -9.42
CA VAL A 36 7.82 9.63 -8.94
C VAL A 36 7.30 11.06 -8.90
N GLY A 37 6.62 11.52 -9.95
CA GLY A 37 6.02 12.85 -9.99
C GLY A 37 5.01 13.08 -8.86
N VAL A 38 4.09 12.15 -8.64
CA VAL A 38 3.10 12.22 -7.56
C VAL A 38 3.77 12.15 -6.18
N SER A 39 4.79 11.31 -6.02
CA SER A 39 5.56 11.22 -4.76
C SER A 39 6.25 12.54 -4.41
N LEU A 40 6.87 13.20 -5.40
CA LEU A 40 7.48 14.51 -5.21
C LEU A 40 6.44 15.59 -4.89
N TRP A 41 5.29 15.55 -5.55
CA TRP A 41 4.20 16.49 -5.29
C TRP A 41 3.61 16.31 -3.88
N LEU A 42 3.37 15.06 -3.47
CA LEU A 42 2.94 14.70 -2.13
C LEU A 42 3.95 15.17 -1.08
N MET A 43 5.25 14.92 -1.31
CA MET A 43 6.31 15.36 -0.43
C MET A 43 6.33 16.89 -0.28
N TYR A 44 6.22 17.62 -1.40
CA TYR A 44 6.16 19.08 -1.40
C TYR A 44 4.99 19.60 -0.57
N LYS A 45 3.77 19.10 -0.82
CA LYS A 45 2.56 19.51 -0.09
C LYS A 45 2.63 19.12 1.37
N TYR A 46 3.08 17.91 1.67
CA TYR A 46 3.32 17.46 3.03
C TYR A 46 4.27 18.40 3.77
N ILE A 47 5.42 18.77 3.19
CA ILE A 47 6.38 19.70 3.81
C ILE A 47 5.76 21.08 4.00
N LYS A 48 5.10 21.62 2.97
CA LYS A 48 4.45 22.94 3.00
C LYS A 48 3.41 23.01 4.12
N PHE A 49 2.44 22.10 4.12
CA PHE A 49 1.35 22.06 5.11
C PHE A 49 1.84 21.68 6.50
N ASN A 50 2.94 20.94 6.58
CA ASN A 50 3.54 20.62 7.86
C ASN A 50 4.27 21.83 8.47
N ARG A 51 4.62 22.86 7.70
CA ARG A 51 5.19 24.12 8.21
C ARG A 51 4.10 25.14 8.59
N THR A 52 2.90 25.03 8.03
CA THR A 52 1.76 25.86 8.39
C THR A 52 1.18 25.43 9.73
N THR A 53 1.20 26.32 10.73
CA THR A 53 0.56 26.09 12.03
C THR A 53 -0.96 26.08 11.85
N ASN A 54 -1.67 25.16 12.52
CA ASN A 54 -3.13 25.14 12.49
C ASN A 54 -3.74 26.25 13.37
N SER A 55 -4.88 26.80 12.94
CA SER A 55 -5.60 27.89 13.59
C SER A 55 -6.05 27.56 15.02
N ALA A 56 -6.39 26.29 15.28
CA ALA A 56 -6.71 25.79 16.61
C ALA A 56 -5.50 25.72 17.57
N ASN A 57 -4.28 25.98 17.08
CA ASN A 57 -3.03 25.96 17.85
C ASN A 57 -2.85 24.68 18.70
N ILE A 58 -3.31 23.55 18.17
CA ILE A 58 -3.35 22.24 18.85
C ILE A 58 -2.41 21.25 18.16
N ASN A 59 -1.75 20.39 18.93
CA ASN A 59 -0.89 19.36 18.36
C ASN A 59 -1.71 18.11 17.97
N GLY A 60 -1.12 17.23 17.14
CA GLY A 60 -1.82 16.02 16.67
C GLY A 60 -2.29 15.09 17.79
N ARG A 61 -1.58 15.01 18.93
CA ARG A 61 -2.02 14.19 20.07
C ARG A 61 -3.32 14.70 20.67
N ASP A 62 -3.33 15.99 20.95
CA ASP A 62 -4.41 16.63 21.68
C ASP A 62 -5.64 16.73 20.77
N ALA A 63 -5.42 16.93 19.46
CA ALA A 63 -6.47 16.80 18.45
C ALA A 63 -7.09 15.40 18.43
N ALA A 64 -6.28 14.34 18.33
CA ALA A 64 -6.79 12.97 18.34
C ALA A 64 -7.57 12.66 19.63
N ARG A 65 -7.03 13.06 20.79
CA ARG A 65 -7.71 12.85 22.08
C ARG A 65 -9.05 13.59 22.13
N LYS A 66 -9.07 14.88 21.78
CA LYS A 66 -10.28 15.70 21.74
C LYS A 66 -11.36 15.07 20.85
N LEU A 67 -11.00 14.72 19.61
CA LEU A 67 -11.93 14.12 18.65
C LEU A 67 -12.43 12.74 19.10
N LEU A 68 -11.58 11.90 19.71
CA LEU A 68 -12.01 10.62 20.27
C LEU A 68 -12.98 10.83 21.44
N ASP A 69 -12.71 11.78 22.35
CA ASP A 69 -13.61 12.07 23.48
C ASP A 69 -14.99 12.53 23.02
N GLN A 70 -15.03 13.35 21.98
CA GLN A 70 -16.27 13.89 21.40
C GLN A 70 -17.12 12.84 20.70
N ASN A 71 -16.49 11.74 20.26
CA ASN A 71 -17.19 10.60 19.67
C ASN A 71 -17.39 9.44 20.68
N GLY A 72 -17.21 9.68 21.99
CA GLY A 72 -17.44 8.65 23.01
C GLY A 72 -16.39 7.52 23.02
N LEU A 73 -15.19 7.80 22.51
CA LEU A 73 -14.07 6.86 22.39
C LEU A 73 -12.97 7.12 23.43
N GLN A 74 -13.34 7.41 24.68
CA GLN A 74 -12.40 7.64 25.78
C GLN A 74 -11.46 6.44 26.02
N HIS A 75 -11.98 5.23 25.78
CA HIS A 75 -11.25 3.97 25.96
C HIS A 75 -10.16 3.72 24.89
N ILE A 76 -10.21 4.41 23.74
CA ILE A 76 -9.19 4.31 22.70
C ILE A 76 -7.97 5.14 23.12
N ALA A 77 -6.81 4.50 23.23
CA ALA A 77 -5.59 5.18 23.67
C ALA A 77 -4.88 5.91 22.51
N VAL A 78 -4.29 7.08 22.79
CA VAL A 78 -3.42 7.81 21.86
C VAL A 78 -1.95 7.54 22.20
N SER A 79 -1.27 6.79 21.34
CA SER A 79 0.11 6.30 21.53
C SER A 79 1.14 7.08 20.72
N THR A 80 2.31 7.29 21.32
CA THR A 80 3.52 7.91 20.73
C THR A 80 4.30 6.99 19.80
N TRP A 81 4.03 5.69 19.87
CA TRP A 81 4.68 4.66 19.06
C TRP A 81 3.87 4.42 17.79
N GLY A 82 3.95 5.35 16.83
CA GLY A 82 3.73 4.99 15.44
C GLY A 82 4.71 3.89 15.05
N SER A 83 4.26 2.83 14.37
CA SER A 83 5.19 1.79 13.93
C SER A 83 6.23 2.42 13.01
N PHE A 84 7.50 2.02 13.18
CA PHE A 84 8.59 2.39 12.27
C PHE A 84 8.20 2.05 10.82
N ILE A 85 7.47 0.94 10.66
CA ILE A 85 7.01 0.38 9.39
C ILE A 85 5.72 1.04 8.87
N PHE A 86 4.75 1.37 9.74
CA PHE A 86 3.36 1.69 9.30
C PHE A 86 2.90 3.15 9.41
N GLY A 87 3.76 4.11 9.78
CA GLY A 87 3.30 5.51 9.81
C GLY A 87 2.40 5.85 11.01
N ASN A 88 1.45 6.77 10.78
CA ASN A 88 0.31 7.01 11.67
C ASN A 88 -0.74 5.93 11.39
N SER A 89 -1.34 5.34 12.42
CA SER A 89 -2.29 4.23 12.24
C SER A 89 -3.38 4.22 13.31
N TYR A 90 -4.49 3.59 12.98
CA TYR A 90 -5.47 3.11 13.95
C TYR A 90 -5.38 1.58 14.02
N SER A 91 -5.72 1.01 15.18
CA SER A 91 -5.71 -0.43 15.38
C SER A 91 -6.88 -0.87 16.25
N HIS A 92 -7.77 -1.62 15.60
CA HIS A 92 -8.88 -2.34 16.21
C HIS A 92 -8.39 -3.24 17.35
N TYR A 93 -7.49 -4.19 17.07
CA TYR A 93 -7.02 -5.19 18.04
C TYR A 93 -6.38 -4.63 19.31
N PHE A 94 -5.82 -3.42 19.24
CA PHE A 94 -5.15 -2.78 20.38
C PHE A 94 -5.89 -1.56 20.92
N ASN A 95 -7.05 -1.21 20.35
CA ASN A 95 -7.83 -0.04 20.71
C ASN A 95 -6.97 1.23 20.80
N LYS A 96 -6.18 1.48 19.76
CA LYS A 96 -5.14 2.54 19.76
C LYS A 96 -5.10 3.34 18.47
N VAL A 97 -5.07 4.66 18.62
CA VAL A 97 -4.56 5.59 17.61
C VAL A 97 -3.06 5.78 17.87
N ARG A 98 -2.22 5.40 16.92
CA ARG A 98 -0.76 5.51 16.99
C ARG A 98 -0.30 6.63 16.07
N LEU A 99 0.33 7.65 16.66
CA LEU A 99 0.87 8.78 15.92
C LEU A 99 2.39 8.77 15.97
N ARG A 100 3.05 9.07 14.85
CA ARG A 100 4.49 9.30 14.81
C ARG A 100 4.82 10.53 15.65
N ARG A 101 6.01 10.54 16.27
CA ARG A 101 6.52 11.66 17.09
C ARG A 101 6.37 13.02 16.40
N LEU A 102 6.66 13.08 15.09
CA LEU A 102 6.59 14.30 14.28
C LEU A 102 5.16 14.77 13.99
N THR A 103 4.17 13.88 14.03
CA THR A 103 2.75 14.20 13.90
C THR A 103 2.20 14.59 15.27
N GLN A 104 2.47 13.78 16.28
CA GLN A 104 1.92 13.94 17.61
C GLN A 104 2.25 15.31 18.24
N LYS A 105 3.52 15.73 18.18
CA LYS A 105 3.99 16.93 18.88
C LYS A 105 3.79 18.22 18.09
N LYS A 106 3.39 18.13 16.82
CA LYS A 106 3.40 19.27 15.92
C LYS A 106 2.02 19.87 15.79
N LYS A 107 1.96 21.20 15.80
CA LYS A 107 0.74 22.00 15.65
C LYS A 107 0.51 22.41 14.20
N SER A 108 0.67 21.50 13.25
CA SER A 108 0.58 21.80 11.82
C SER A 108 -0.72 21.31 11.19
N ILE A 109 -1.03 21.80 10.00
CA ILE A 109 -2.17 21.30 9.18
C ILE A 109 -1.99 19.81 8.91
N THR A 110 -0.80 19.38 8.50
CA THR A 110 -0.50 17.97 8.27
C THR A 110 -0.68 17.12 9.52
N ALA A 111 -0.22 17.61 10.68
CA ALA A 111 -0.36 16.87 11.93
C ALA A 111 -1.82 16.71 12.34
N LEU A 112 -2.61 17.76 12.19
CA LEU A 112 -4.04 17.78 12.47
C LEU A 112 -4.81 16.84 11.53
N ALA A 113 -4.54 16.89 10.23
CA ALA A 113 -5.16 16.03 9.22
C ALA A 113 -4.90 14.53 9.50
N MET A 114 -3.65 14.15 9.74
CA MET A 114 -3.28 12.75 10.01
C MET A 114 -3.87 12.25 11.33
N ALA A 115 -3.92 13.08 12.37
CA ALA A 115 -4.54 12.74 13.64
C ALA A 115 -6.05 12.53 13.51
N ALA A 116 -6.72 13.43 12.79
CA ALA A 116 -8.15 13.35 12.53
C ALA A 116 -8.51 12.13 11.66
N GLU A 117 -7.75 11.82 10.61
CA GLU A 117 -7.95 10.64 9.77
C GLU A 117 -7.90 9.33 10.58
N LYS A 118 -6.90 9.17 11.46
CA LYS A 118 -6.79 7.95 12.28
C LYS A 118 -7.82 7.91 13.41
N THR A 119 -8.29 9.05 13.87
CA THR A 119 -9.45 9.13 14.76
C THR A 119 -10.73 8.74 14.03
N ALA A 120 -10.92 9.20 12.79
CA ALA A 120 -12.06 8.85 11.97
C ALA A 120 -12.14 7.35 11.68
N LEU A 121 -11.01 6.67 11.49
CA LEU A 121 -10.98 5.21 11.40
C LEU A 121 -11.49 4.53 12.67
N ALA A 122 -11.17 5.08 13.86
CA ALA A 122 -11.70 4.55 15.12
C ALA A 122 -13.22 4.76 15.24
N VAL A 123 -13.72 5.90 14.77
CA VAL A 123 -15.16 6.20 14.74
C VAL A 123 -15.88 5.26 13.78
N LEU A 124 -15.37 5.06 12.56
CA LEU A 124 -15.95 4.10 11.61
C LEU A 124 -15.96 2.66 12.17
N ASP A 125 -14.94 2.29 12.92
CA ASP A 125 -14.87 0.98 13.57
C ASP A 125 -15.93 0.82 14.68
N GLN A 126 -16.14 1.88 15.48
CA GLN A 126 -17.19 1.93 16.50
C GLN A 126 -18.60 1.88 15.89
N GLU A 127 -18.79 2.52 14.74
CA GLU A 127 -20.05 2.53 13.98
C GLU A 127 -20.33 1.20 13.25
N ASP A 128 -19.46 0.18 13.40
CA ASP A 128 -19.50 -1.11 12.69
C ASP A 128 -19.64 -0.93 11.16
N ASP A 129 -18.90 0.05 10.63
CA ASP A 129 -18.90 0.35 9.21
C ASP A 129 -18.53 -0.89 8.37
N PRO A 130 -19.32 -1.26 7.33
CA PRO A 130 -19.07 -2.47 6.56
C PRO A 130 -17.69 -2.54 5.88
N ASP A 131 -17.20 -1.41 5.39
CA ASP A 131 -15.88 -1.34 4.74
C ASP A 131 -14.76 -1.45 5.79
N MET A 132 -14.91 -0.76 6.93
CA MET A 132 -13.99 -0.86 8.06
C MET A 132 -13.92 -2.28 8.64
N ARG A 133 -15.06 -2.94 8.85
CA ARG A 133 -15.12 -4.34 9.30
C ARG A 133 -14.42 -5.28 8.33
N THR A 134 -14.61 -5.07 7.03
CA THR A 134 -13.93 -5.83 5.98
C THR A 134 -12.42 -5.62 6.05
N ARG A 135 -11.97 -4.35 6.17
CA ARG A 135 -10.56 -4.01 6.36
C ARG A 135 -9.98 -4.73 7.58
N VAL A 136 -10.60 -4.63 8.75
CA VAL A 136 -10.07 -5.21 10.00
C VAL A 136 -9.86 -6.71 9.88
N ARG A 137 -10.84 -7.43 9.31
CA ARG A 137 -10.78 -8.89 9.11
C ARG A 137 -9.70 -9.30 8.12
N LEU A 138 -9.52 -8.53 7.04
CA LEU A 138 -8.67 -8.91 5.91
C LEU A 138 -7.26 -8.28 5.95
N THR A 139 -7.01 -7.39 6.92
CA THR A 139 -5.70 -6.74 7.10
C THR A 139 -4.53 -7.74 7.17
N PRO A 140 -4.61 -8.88 7.91
CA PRO A 140 -3.52 -9.86 7.92
C PRO A 140 -3.25 -10.46 6.53
N LEU A 141 -4.31 -10.79 5.79
CA LEU A 141 -4.21 -11.39 4.47
C LEU A 141 -3.62 -10.43 3.43
N MET A 142 -3.97 -9.15 3.53
CA MET A 142 -3.47 -8.11 2.64
C MET A 142 -1.93 -8.00 2.69
N TYR A 143 -1.33 -8.01 3.89
CA TYR A 143 0.12 -7.92 4.02
C TYR A 143 0.83 -9.24 3.75
N PHE A 144 0.18 -10.38 4.07
CA PHE A 144 0.80 -11.69 3.92
C PHE A 144 1.09 -12.05 2.46
N GLY A 145 0.21 -11.73 1.51
CA GLY A 145 0.38 -12.15 0.11
C GLY A 145 1.72 -11.72 -0.53
N PRO A 146 2.03 -10.42 -0.62
CA PRO A 146 3.28 -9.95 -1.19
C PRO A 146 4.52 -10.42 -0.42
N ILE A 147 4.44 -10.49 0.91
CA ILE A 147 5.55 -10.95 1.77
C ILE A 147 5.80 -12.45 1.58
N ALA A 148 4.75 -13.25 1.41
CA ALA A 148 4.85 -14.71 1.30
C ALA A 148 5.30 -15.18 -0.08
N PHE A 149 5.21 -14.35 -1.13
CA PHE A 149 5.50 -14.76 -2.50
C PHE A 149 6.90 -15.36 -2.67
N LEU A 150 7.95 -14.63 -2.30
CA LEU A 150 9.33 -15.10 -2.44
C LEU A 150 9.65 -16.29 -1.52
N PRO A 151 9.30 -16.28 -0.22
CA PRO A 151 9.45 -17.44 0.66
C PRO A 151 8.76 -18.70 0.10
N LEU A 152 7.56 -18.59 -0.47
CA LEU A 152 6.86 -19.72 -1.06
C LEU A 152 7.62 -20.29 -2.25
N ILE A 153 8.14 -19.45 -3.14
CA ILE A 153 8.97 -19.91 -4.26
C ILE A 153 10.21 -20.66 -3.76
N ILE A 154 10.90 -20.14 -2.74
CA ILE A 154 12.07 -20.77 -2.14
C ILE A 154 11.70 -22.13 -1.54
N ILE A 155 10.59 -22.21 -0.81
CA ILE A 155 10.09 -23.47 -0.23
C ILE A 155 9.77 -24.48 -1.34
N GLY A 156 9.10 -24.05 -2.42
CA GLY A 156 8.82 -24.91 -3.58
C GLY A 156 10.09 -25.44 -4.22
N ALA A 157 11.10 -24.59 -4.42
CA ALA A 157 12.40 -24.97 -4.96
C ALA A 157 13.15 -25.97 -4.07
N LEU A 158 13.10 -25.80 -2.75
CA LEU A 158 13.68 -26.74 -1.80
C LEU A 158 12.97 -28.09 -1.82
N ILE A 159 11.64 -28.10 -1.93
CA ILE A 159 10.86 -29.33 -2.06
C ILE A 159 11.22 -30.06 -3.36
N ASP A 160 11.34 -29.35 -4.47
CA ASP A 160 11.78 -29.94 -5.74
C ASP A 160 13.19 -30.52 -5.65
N TYR A 161 14.10 -29.82 -4.97
CA TYR A 161 15.46 -30.29 -4.76
C TYR A 161 15.49 -31.60 -3.97
N ILE A 162 14.73 -31.68 -2.87
CA ILE A 162 14.79 -32.79 -1.92
C ILE A 162 13.98 -34.00 -2.39
N LEU A 163 12.77 -33.77 -2.93
CA LEU A 163 11.78 -34.83 -3.16
C LEU A 163 11.54 -35.15 -4.63
N PHE A 164 11.84 -34.21 -5.55
CA PHE A 164 11.47 -34.35 -6.95
C PHE A 164 12.64 -34.16 -7.92
N SER A 165 13.88 -34.34 -7.47
CA SER A 165 15.09 -34.30 -8.32
C SER A 165 15.13 -33.11 -9.28
N PHE A 166 14.75 -31.92 -8.81
CA PHE A 166 14.69 -30.69 -9.61
C PHE A 166 13.69 -30.68 -10.78
N THR A 167 12.60 -31.45 -10.72
CA THR A 167 11.54 -31.40 -11.76
C THR A 167 10.84 -30.03 -11.89
N GLY A 168 10.91 -29.17 -10.86
CA GLY A 168 10.31 -27.82 -10.88
C GLY A 168 8.81 -27.79 -10.53
N VAL A 169 8.19 -28.95 -10.29
CA VAL A 169 6.73 -29.07 -10.08
C VAL A 169 6.30 -28.38 -8.78
N ALA A 170 7.01 -28.61 -7.68
CA ALA A 170 6.66 -27.99 -6.39
C ALA A 170 6.90 -26.47 -6.41
N THR A 171 7.93 -26.01 -7.12
CA THR A 171 8.22 -24.59 -7.36
C THR A 171 7.09 -23.91 -8.11
N ILE A 172 6.59 -24.53 -9.20
CA ILE A 172 5.46 -24.01 -9.96
C ILE A 172 4.21 -23.92 -9.09
N ILE A 173 3.89 -24.98 -8.33
CA ILE A 173 2.73 -25.00 -7.44
C ILE A 173 2.84 -23.87 -6.40
N ALA A 174 4.00 -23.73 -5.75
CA ALA A 174 4.22 -22.71 -4.75
C ALA A 174 4.17 -21.29 -5.33
N ALA A 175 4.67 -21.09 -6.55
CA ALA A 175 4.57 -19.83 -7.28
C ALA A 175 3.10 -19.47 -7.59
N LEU A 176 2.28 -20.44 -8.02
CA LEU A 176 0.84 -20.24 -8.28
C LEU A 176 0.08 -19.89 -6.99
N VAL A 177 0.40 -20.55 -5.88
CA VAL A 177 -0.18 -20.23 -4.57
C VAL A 177 0.21 -18.81 -4.15
N GLY A 178 1.49 -18.46 -4.24
CA GLY A 178 1.99 -17.13 -3.92
C GLY A 178 1.35 -16.05 -4.79
N LEU A 179 1.23 -16.30 -6.11
CA LEU A 179 0.59 -15.39 -7.05
C LEU A 179 -0.88 -15.18 -6.72
N SER A 180 -1.58 -16.25 -6.33
CA SER A 180 -2.99 -16.17 -5.91
C SER A 180 -3.15 -15.30 -4.66
N LEU A 181 -2.27 -15.46 -3.67
CA LEU A 181 -2.27 -14.62 -2.47
C LEU A 181 -1.95 -13.15 -2.82
N TYR A 182 -1.01 -12.91 -3.72
CA TYR A 182 -0.70 -11.56 -4.21
C TYR A 182 -1.93 -10.93 -4.88
N ALA A 183 -2.59 -11.65 -5.78
CA ALA A 183 -3.80 -11.18 -6.47
C ALA A 183 -4.94 -10.85 -5.48
N ILE A 184 -5.11 -11.65 -4.43
CA ILE A 184 -6.05 -11.35 -3.34
C ILE A 184 -5.67 -10.04 -2.65
N SER A 185 -4.40 -9.85 -2.30
CA SER A 185 -3.92 -8.61 -1.66
C SER A 185 -4.22 -7.36 -2.50
N PHE A 186 -4.16 -7.45 -3.83
CA PHE A 186 -4.55 -6.34 -4.71
C PHE A 186 -6.03 -5.96 -4.55
N VAL A 187 -6.94 -6.93 -4.56
CA VAL A 187 -8.38 -6.67 -4.37
C VAL A 187 -8.63 -6.05 -2.99
N LEU A 188 -7.90 -6.51 -1.97
CA LEU A 188 -7.98 -5.96 -0.62
C LEU A 188 -7.47 -4.53 -0.54
N ALA A 189 -6.41 -4.18 -1.26
CA ALA A 189 -5.87 -2.82 -1.30
C ALA A 189 -6.92 -1.81 -1.82
N ILE A 190 -7.69 -2.18 -2.85
CA ILE A 190 -8.80 -1.34 -3.36
C ILE A 190 -9.87 -1.12 -2.27
N LYS A 191 -10.22 -2.17 -1.50
CA LYS A 191 -11.17 -2.05 -0.38
C LYS A 191 -10.65 -1.17 0.74
N VAL A 192 -9.34 -1.24 1.04
CA VAL A 192 -8.70 -0.36 2.02
C VAL A 192 -8.74 1.09 1.57
N LEU A 193 -8.49 1.40 0.30
CA LEU A 193 -8.61 2.76 -0.23
C LEU A 193 -10.01 3.34 0.02
N LYS A 194 -11.07 2.56 -0.25
CA LYS A 194 -12.45 3.01 0.01
C LYS A 194 -12.65 3.42 1.47
N THR A 195 -12.10 2.63 2.39
CA THR A 195 -12.18 2.88 3.83
C THR A 195 -11.38 4.14 4.23
N GLU A 196 -10.15 4.31 3.73
CA GLU A 196 -9.32 5.50 3.99
C GLU A 196 -10.00 6.77 3.46
N VAL A 197 -10.52 6.76 2.23
CA VAL A 197 -11.24 7.92 1.65
C VAL A 197 -12.50 8.26 2.47
N LYS A 198 -13.22 7.25 2.98
CA LYS A 198 -14.36 7.48 3.88
C LYS A 198 -13.91 8.11 5.20
N ALA A 199 -12.82 7.62 5.79
CA ALA A 199 -12.23 8.18 7.01
C ALA A 199 -11.75 9.62 6.81
N GLN A 200 -11.14 9.95 5.66
CA GLN A 200 -10.71 11.31 5.34
C GLN A 200 -11.89 12.29 5.27
N ARG A 201 -13.00 11.88 4.64
CA ARG A 201 -14.23 12.71 4.65
C ARG A 201 -14.77 12.92 6.05
N ARG A 202 -14.86 11.84 6.85
CA ARG A 202 -15.31 11.91 8.25
C ARG A 202 -14.38 12.76 9.11
N ALA A 203 -13.07 12.70 8.87
CA ALA A 203 -12.07 13.51 9.55
C ALA A 203 -12.28 15.01 9.33
N LEU A 204 -12.52 15.42 8.08
CA LEU A 204 -12.82 16.81 7.73
C LEU A 204 -14.12 17.27 8.40
N GLN A 205 -15.17 16.44 8.38
CA GLN A 205 -16.44 16.74 9.07
C GLN A 205 -16.23 16.97 10.56
N MET A 206 -15.58 16.03 11.25
CA MET A 206 -15.32 16.16 12.69
C MET A 206 -14.49 17.41 13.03
N LEU A 207 -13.51 17.78 12.20
CA LEU A 207 -12.72 18.99 12.42
C LEU A 207 -13.53 20.27 12.25
N VAL A 208 -14.44 20.30 11.27
CA VAL A 208 -15.34 21.43 11.01
C VAL A 208 -16.37 21.56 12.13
N ASP A 209 -17.02 20.46 12.51
CA ASP A 209 -18.01 20.42 13.59
C ASP A 209 -17.43 20.95 14.91
N GLU A 210 -16.13 20.70 15.13
CA GLU A 210 -15.40 21.08 16.33
C GLU A 210 -14.72 22.45 16.28
N ASN A 211 -14.97 23.21 15.20
CA ASN A 211 -14.37 24.51 14.93
C ASN A 211 -12.82 24.48 15.05
N MET A 212 -12.21 23.38 14.60
CA MET A 212 -10.76 23.18 14.68
C MET A 212 -10.00 23.60 13.41
N VAL A 213 -10.73 23.93 12.35
CA VAL A 213 -10.18 24.29 11.04
C VAL A 213 -10.95 25.44 10.40
N THR A 214 -10.26 26.29 9.65
CA THR A 214 -10.89 27.26 8.75
C THR A 214 -11.27 26.62 7.40
N ALA A 215 -11.98 27.36 6.55
CA ALA A 215 -12.28 26.93 5.18
C ALA A 215 -11.00 26.71 4.35
N GLU A 216 -10.00 27.59 4.48
CA GLU A 216 -8.70 27.45 3.81
C GLU A 216 -7.94 26.22 4.31
N GLU A 217 -7.97 25.96 5.62
CA GLU A 217 -7.32 24.78 6.20
C GLU A 217 -8.00 23.48 5.77
N THR A 218 -9.33 23.48 5.69
CA THR A 218 -10.12 22.36 5.15
C THR A 218 -9.71 22.07 3.70
N ALA A 219 -9.57 23.10 2.87
CA ALA A 219 -9.12 22.94 1.48
C ALA A 219 -7.69 22.39 1.38
N MET A 220 -6.77 22.84 2.25
CA MET A 220 -5.41 22.29 2.31
C MET A 220 -5.40 20.81 2.69
N MET A 221 -6.23 20.38 3.65
CA MET A 221 -6.34 18.98 4.04
C MET A 221 -6.97 18.12 2.95
N GLN A 222 -8.01 18.62 2.27
CA GLN A 222 -8.61 17.96 1.11
C GLN A 222 -7.60 17.75 -0.01
N GLU A 223 -6.80 18.78 -0.32
CA GLU A 223 -5.72 18.67 -1.30
C GLU A 223 -4.70 17.60 -0.88
N LEU A 224 -4.27 17.61 0.39
CA LEU A 224 -3.33 16.61 0.91
C LEU A 224 -3.88 15.19 0.75
N PHE A 225 -5.12 14.95 1.19
CA PHE A 225 -5.78 13.64 1.09
C PHE A 225 -5.97 13.21 -0.37
N HIS A 226 -6.33 14.13 -1.26
CA HIS A 226 -6.47 13.82 -2.68
C HIS A 226 -5.16 13.29 -3.27
N ILE A 227 -4.04 13.93 -2.97
CA ILE A 227 -2.73 13.50 -3.48
C ILE A 227 -2.31 12.16 -2.85
N TYR A 228 -2.58 11.95 -1.56
CA TYR A 228 -2.37 10.64 -0.92
C TYR A 228 -3.14 9.53 -1.62
N ASN A 229 -4.39 9.78 -2.01
CA ASN A 229 -5.22 8.80 -2.70
C ASN A 229 -4.71 8.52 -4.12
N ILE A 230 -4.23 9.54 -4.86
CA ILE A 230 -3.59 9.34 -6.16
C ILE A 230 -2.33 8.48 -6.01
N GLN A 231 -1.47 8.78 -5.03
CA GLN A 231 -0.27 7.99 -4.76
C GLN A 231 -0.63 6.52 -4.47
N TYR A 232 -1.64 6.30 -3.62
CA TYR A 232 -2.09 4.96 -3.28
C TYR A 232 -2.59 4.18 -4.50
N VAL A 233 -3.32 4.83 -5.43
CA VAL A 233 -3.75 4.21 -6.69
C VAL A 233 -2.55 3.89 -7.58
N ASN A 234 -1.58 4.80 -7.69
CA ASN A 234 -0.36 4.57 -8.46
C ASN A 234 0.43 3.37 -7.92
N ASP A 235 0.58 3.26 -6.60
CA ASP A 235 1.26 2.14 -5.95
C ASP A 235 0.55 0.81 -6.25
N ILE A 236 -0.78 0.81 -6.24
CA ILE A 236 -1.62 -0.35 -6.62
C ILE A 236 -1.39 -0.75 -8.08
N VAL A 237 -1.42 0.21 -9.00
CA VAL A 237 -1.24 -0.04 -10.44
C VAL A 237 0.17 -0.56 -10.72
N MET A 238 1.18 0.05 -10.08
CA MET A 238 2.58 -0.37 -10.21
C MET A 238 2.76 -1.82 -9.73
N ALA A 239 2.28 -2.15 -8.53
CA ALA A 239 2.35 -3.51 -8.00
C ALA A 239 1.66 -4.54 -8.92
N CYS A 240 0.55 -4.15 -9.56
CA CYS A 240 -0.13 -4.99 -10.55
C CYS A 240 0.71 -5.24 -11.80
N LEU A 241 1.30 -4.18 -12.38
CA LEU A 241 2.14 -4.30 -13.57
C LEU A 241 3.39 -5.13 -13.27
N GLU A 242 4.04 -4.91 -12.12
CA GLU A 242 5.17 -5.71 -11.68
C GLU A 242 4.80 -7.19 -11.49
N MET A 243 3.60 -7.47 -10.94
CA MET A 243 3.09 -8.83 -10.82
C MET A 243 2.91 -9.48 -12.20
N ILE A 244 2.30 -8.78 -13.15
CA ILE A 244 2.13 -9.26 -14.54
C ILE A 244 3.51 -9.54 -15.16
N MET A 245 4.45 -8.61 -15.01
CA MET A 245 5.81 -8.75 -15.55
C MET A 245 6.52 -9.98 -14.98
N ARG A 246 6.40 -10.25 -13.66
CA ARG A 246 6.94 -11.45 -13.02
C ARG A 246 6.35 -12.73 -13.62
N VAL A 247 5.05 -12.75 -13.88
CA VAL A 247 4.38 -13.91 -14.51
C VAL A 247 4.86 -14.11 -15.94
N LEU A 248 4.94 -13.03 -16.74
CA LEU A 248 5.40 -13.12 -18.13
C LEU A 248 6.84 -13.61 -18.22
N ASN A 249 7.74 -13.08 -17.39
CA ASN A 249 9.13 -13.53 -17.33
C ASN A 249 9.23 -14.99 -16.90
N PHE A 250 8.47 -15.42 -15.89
CA PHE A 250 8.44 -16.82 -15.50
C PHE A 250 8.00 -17.75 -16.65
N VAL A 251 7.01 -17.35 -17.45
CA VAL A 251 6.59 -18.14 -18.62
C VAL A 251 7.66 -18.15 -19.70
N ALA A 252 8.39 -17.04 -19.90
CA ALA A 252 9.49 -16.94 -20.85
C ALA A 252 10.66 -17.86 -20.46
N ASP A 253 11.05 -17.85 -19.18
CA ASP A 253 12.10 -18.71 -18.63
C ASP A 253 11.80 -20.20 -18.90
N GLN A 254 10.53 -20.60 -18.79
CA GLN A 254 10.09 -21.98 -19.04
C GLN A 254 10.09 -22.37 -20.54
N GLN A 255 9.91 -21.41 -21.45
CA GLN A 255 10.00 -21.67 -22.89
C GLN A 255 11.45 -21.85 -23.31
N ASP A 256 12.34 -21.00 -22.81
CA ASP A 256 13.76 -21.04 -23.09
C ASP A 256 14.41 -22.33 -22.55
N ALA A 257 14.10 -22.70 -21.30
CA ALA A 257 14.58 -23.96 -20.71
C ALA A 257 14.17 -25.21 -21.52
N LYS A 258 12.96 -25.22 -22.11
CA LYS A 258 12.49 -26.33 -22.96
C LYS A 258 13.21 -26.39 -24.30
N ALA A 259 13.60 -25.26 -24.87
CA ALA A 259 14.37 -25.23 -26.12
C ALA A 259 15.77 -25.82 -25.91
N PHE A 260 16.45 -25.44 -24.83
CA PHE A 260 17.78 -25.98 -24.50
C PHE A 260 17.80 -27.51 -24.28
N THR A 261 16.71 -28.09 -23.75
CA THR A 261 16.57 -29.55 -23.61
C THR A 261 16.24 -30.29 -24.92
N ARG A 262 15.85 -29.59 -25.99
CA ARG A 262 15.56 -30.19 -27.30
C ARG A 262 16.78 -30.24 -28.22
N ASP A 263 17.72 -29.33 -28.02
CA ASP A 263 18.93 -29.21 -28.84
C ASP A 263 20.13 -30.03 -28.30
N ASN A 264 19.97 -30.68 -27.14
CA ASN A 264 20.93 -31.63 -26.53
C ASN A 264 20.34 -33.04 -26.44
#